data_AF-A0A172XDI3-F1
#
_entry.id   AF-A0A172XDI3-F1
#
_cell.length_a   1.000
_cell.length_b   1.000
_cell.length_c   1.000
_cell.angle_alpha   90.00
_cell.angle_beta   90.00
_cell.angle_gamma   90.00
#
_symmetry.space_group_name_H-M   'P 1'
#
loop_
_entity.id
_entity.type
_entity.pdbx_description
1 polymer ?
#
loop_
_entity_poly.entity_id
_entity_poly.type
_entity_poly.pdbx_seq_one_letter_code
_entity_poly.pdbx_strand_id
1 'polypeptide(L)' 'MGLPQPVITQQMVIAELTKAGINRDIAVDLSFRYYRNELTYKDIEFLKENFDIKLERLKLFYKLRLNLLKPNLITK' A
#
# COMPACT_ATOMS: atom_id res chain seq x y z
N MET A 1 22.92 -10.76 -28.31
CA MET A 1 23.33 -10.10 -27.05
C MET A 1 22.14 -9.28 -26.56
N GLY A 2 21.67 -9.51 -25.34
CA GLY A 2 20.49 -8.82 -24.80
C GLY A 2 20.75 -7.34 -24.58
N LEU A 3 19.72 -6.51 -24.76
CA LEU A 3 19.78 -5.06 -24.51
C LEU A 3 20.30 -4.79 -23.09
N PRO A 4 21.11 -3.73 -22.88
CA PRO A 4 21.57 -3.37 -21.55
C PRO A 4 20.36 -3.10 -20.66
N GLN A 5 20.19 -3.92 -19.62
CA GLN A 5 19.12 -3.68 -18.64
C GLN A 5 19.49 -2.43 -17.83
N PRO A 6 18.55 -1.48 -17.67
CA PRO A 6 18.81 -0.31 -16.85
C PRO A 6 19.06 -0.74 -15.40
N VAL A 7 20.17 -0.31 -14.83
CA VAL A 7 20.50 -0.55 -13.42
C VAL A 7 19.59 0.35 -12.58
N ILE A 8 18.60 -0.23 -11.92
CA ILE A 8 17.70 0.50 -11.01
C ILE A 8 18.45 0.75 -9.69
N THR A 9 18.68 2.02 -9.36
CA THR A 9 19.34 2.42 -8.11
C THR A 9 18.32 2.67 -7.00
N GLN A 10 18.76 2.59 -5.73
CA GLN A 10 17.90 2.91 -4.57
C GLN A 10 17.30 4.32 -4.65
N GLN A 11 18.10 5.31 -5.07
CA GLN A 11 17.61 6.67 -5.27
C GLN A 11 16.43 6.75 -6.25
N MET A 12 16.48 5.99 -7.35
CA MET A 12 15.40 5.98 -8.34
C MET A 12 14.10 5.41 -7.74
N VAL A 13 14.21 4.34 -6.96
CA VAL A 13 13.06 3.72 -6.28
C VAL A 13 12.48 4.67 -5.22
N ILE A 14 13.32 5.30 -4.40
CA ILE A 14 12.88 6.29 -3.40
C ILE A 14 12.14 7.45 -4.07
N ALA A 15 12.66 7.95 -5.19
CA ALA A 15 12.05 9.06 -5.92
C ALA A 15 10.65 8.70 -6.44
N GLU A 16 10.50 7.52 -7.04
CA GLU A 16 9.20 7.04 -7.54
C GLU A 16 8.20 6.75 -6.41
N LEU A 17 8.64 6.11 -5.32
CA LEU A 17 7.78 5.84 -4.16
C LEU A 17 7.32 7.15 -3.48
N THR A 18 8.22 8.11 -3.33
CA THR A 18 7.89 9.42 -2.76
C THR A 18 6.93 10.18 -3.67
N LYS A 19 7.13 10.11 -4.99
CA LYS A 19 6.23 10.71 -5.99
C LYS A 19 4.83 10.07 -5.97
N ALA A 20 4.73 8.78 -5.64
CA ALA A 20 3.47 8.08 -5.42
C ALA A 20 2.78 8.44 -4.07
N GLY A 21 3.36 9.34 -3.27
CA GLY A 21 2.81 9.78 -1.99
C GLY A 21 3.15 8.88 -0.81
N ILE A 22 4.10 7.94 -0.97
CA ILE A 22 4.59 7.11 0.14
C ILE A 22 5.52 7.95 1.01
N ASN A 23 5.37 7.83 2.34
CA ASN A 23 6.24 8.51 3.29
C ASN A 23 7.72 8.16 3.02
N ARG A 24 8.60 9.16 3.07
CA ARG A 24 10.01 9.02 2.74
C ARG A 24 10.73 7.94 3.56
N ASP A 25 10.42 7.78 4.84
CA ASP A 25 11.04 6.75 5.69
C ASP A 25 10.61 5.34 5.25
N ILE A 26 9.34 5.19 4.85
CA ILE A 26 8.80 3.95 4.29
C ILE A 26 9.40 3.69 2.90
N ALA A 27 9.59 4.73 2.08
CA ALA A 27 10.20 4.62 0.77
C ALA A 27 11.68 4.17 0.84
N VAL A 28 12.42 4.65 1.85
CA VAL A 28 13.80 4.20 2.11
C VAL A 28 13.83 2.74 2.52
N ASP A 29 12.97 2.31 3.45
CA ASP A 29 12.88 0.90 3.87
C ASP A 29 12.55 -0.04 2.68
N LEU A 30 11.55 0.32 1.87
CA LEU A 30 11.16 -0.43 0.69
C LEU A 30 12.27 -0.46 -0.38
N SER A 31 13.01 0.64 -0.56
CA SER A 31 14.14 0.68 -1.49
C SER A 31 15.30 -0.21 -1.05
N PHE A 32 15.51 -0.34 0.27
CA PHE A 32 16.52 -1.23 0.84
C PHE A 32 16.15 -2.70 0.61
N ARG A 33 14.89 -3.06 0.86
CA ARG A 33 14.36 -4.42 0.61
C ARG A 33 14.34 -4.79 -0.87
N TYR A 34 14.05 -3.83 -1.76
CA TYR A 34 14.11 -4.01 -3.21
C TYR A 34 15.55 -4.24 -3.70
N TYR A 35 16.50 -3.43 -3.24
CA TYR A 35 17.91 -3.54 -3.63
C TYR A 35 18.59 -4.82 -3.10
N ARG A 36 18.09 -5.37 -1.98
CA ARG A 36 18.59 -6.61 -1.39
C ARG A 36 17.82 -7.87 -1.82
N ASN A 37 16.83 -7.76 -2.72
CA ASN A 37 15.94 -8.88 -3.12
C ASN A 37 15.21 -9.55 -1.94
N GLU A 38 14.90 -8.80 -0.88
CA GLU A 38 14.13 -9.29 0.28
C GLU A 38 12.62 -9.04 0.13
N LEU A 39 12.20 -8.43 -0.97
CA LEU A 39 10.79 -8.29 -1.35
C LEU A 39 10.56 -9.01 -2.67
N THR A 40 10.10 -10.26 -2.60
CA THR A 40 9.73 -11.03 -3.78
C THR A 40 8.36 -10.59 -4.29
N TYR A 41 8.03 -10.95 -5.54
CA TYR A 41 6.68 -10.72 -6.09
C TYR A 41 5.58 -11.24 -5.15
N LYS A 42 5.82 -12.37 -4.47
CA LYS A 42 4.89 -12.96 -3.49
C LYS A 42 4.68 -12.10 -2.25
N ASP A 43 5.74 -11.42 -1.78
CA ASP A 43 5.63 -10.52 -0.62
C ASP A 43 4.81 -9.26 -0.96
N ILE A 44 4.97 -8.75 -2.19
CA ILE A 44 4.20 -7.61 -2.70
C ILE A 44 2.73 -7.98 -2.90
N GLU A 45 2.47 -9.16 -3.47
CA GLU A 45 1.12 -9.69 -3.65
C GLU A 45 0.40 -9.90 -2.31
N PHE A 46 1.08 -10.51 -1.34
CA PHE A 46 0.56 -10.70 0.02
C PHE A 46 0.26 -9.38 0.74
N LEU A 47 1.13 -8.37 0.59
CA LEU A 47 0.88 -7.04 1.13
C LEU A 47 -0.37 -6.41 0.52
N LYS A 48 -0.52 -6.52 -0.80
CA LYS A 48 -1.68 -5.98 -1.52
C LYS A 48 -2.99 -6.62 -1.06
N GLU A 49 -3.06 -7.94 -1.04
CA GLU A 49 -4.26 -8.67 -0.59
C GLU A 49 -4.65 -8.32 0.85
N ASN A 50 -3.68 -8.27 1.75
CA ASN A 50 -3.95 -7.90 3.15
C ASN A 50 -4.43 -6.47 3.32
N PHE A 51 -3.90 -5.53 2.53
CA PHE A 51 -4.36 -4.14 2.55
C PHE A 51 -5.80 -4.03 2.03
N ASP A 52 -6.12 -4.68 0.92
CA ASP A 52 -7.47 -4.67 0.34
C ASP A 52 -8.50 -5.29 1.31
N ILE A 53 -8.18 -6.40 1.97
CA ILE A 53 -9.05 -7.02 2.99
C ILE A 53 -9.32 -6.07 4.16
N LYS A 54 -8.29 -5.38 4.66
CA LYS A 54 -8.44 -4.41 5.76
C LYS A 54 -9.30 -3.23 5.34
N LEU A 55 -9.14 -2.74 4.11
CA LEU A 55 -9.93 -1.63 3.57
C LEU A 55 -11.41 -2.01 3.45
N GLU A 56 -11.71 -3.20 2.93
CA GLU A 56 -13.09 -3.69 2.81
C GLU A 56 -13.76 -3.89 4.18
N ARG A 57 -13.03 -4.43 5.18
CA ARG A 57 -13.56 -4.52 6.55
C ARG A 57 -13.84 -3.15 7.16
N LEU A 58 -12.97 -2.17 6.90
CA LEU A 58 -13.17 -0.79 7.38
C LEU A 58 -14.41 -0.16 6.73
N LYS A 59 -14.58 -0.32 5.41
CA LYS A 59 -15.78 0.15 4.69
C LYS A 59 -17.05 -0.50 5.25
N LEU A 60 -17.02 -1.81 5.49
CA LEU A 60 -18.15 -2.55 6.07
C LEU A 60 -18.48 -2.03 7.47
N PHE A 61 -17.48 -1.85 8.33
CA PHE A 61 -17.67 -1.32 9.67
C PHE A 61 -18.32 0.07 9.65
N TYR A 62 -17.83 0.96 8.76
CA TYR A 62 -18.39 2.30 8.62
C TYR A 62 -19.83 2.27 8.11
N LYS A 63 -20.12 1.41 7.12
CA LYS A 63 -21.48 1.21 6.59
C LYS A 63 -22.44 0.70 7.65
N LEU A 64 -22.03 -0.28 8.45
CA LEU A 64 -22.81 -0.80 9.57
C LEU A 64 -23.08 0.29 10.61
N ARG A 65 -22.05 1.04 11.01
CA ARG A 65 -22.18 2.12 11.98
C ARG A 65 -23.14 3.21 11.51
N LEU A 66 -23.06 3.63 10.24
CA LEU A 66 -24.01 4.58 9.66
C LEU A 66 -25.45 4.04 9.70
N ASN A 67 -25.65 2.78 9.31
CA ASN A 67 -26.98 2.17 9.31
C ASN A 67 -27.58 2.06 10.72
N LEU A 68 -26.75 1.84 11.75
CA LEU A 68 -27.18 1.85 13.15
C LEU A 68 -27.52 3.26 13.67
N LEU A 69 -26.90 4.30 13.13
CA LEU A 69 -27.15 5.70 13.52
C LEU A 69 -28.38 6.31 12.83
N LYS A 70 -28.74 5.85 11.63
CA LYS A 70 -29.93 6.31 10.88
C LYS A 70 -31.26 6.27 11.68
N PRO A 71 -31.63 5.16 12.36
CA PRO A 71 -32.90 5.12 13.10
C PRO A 71 -32.98 6.09 14.28
N ASN A 72 -31.85 6.46 14.87
CA ASN A 72 -31.77 7.40 16.00
C ASN A 72 -31.88 8.88 15.58
N LEU A 73 -31.78 9.19 14.28
CA LEU A 73 -31.92 10.55 13.73
C LEU A 73 -33.35 10.85 13.27
N ILE A 74 -34.19 9.83 13.06
CA ILE A 74 -35.58 9.98 12.58
C ILE A 74 -36.57 10.12 13.75
N THR A 75 -36.12 9.87 14.98
CA THR A 75 -36.95 9.87 16.21
C THR A 75 -36.76 11.10 17.11
N LYS A 76 -36.12 12.17 16.62
CA LYS A 76 -36.03 13.48 17.31
C LYS A 76 -36.76 14.57 16.56
#